data_AF-A0AAX6IHX2-F1
#
_entry.id   AF-A0AAX6IHX2-F1
#
_cell.length_a   1.000
_cell.length_b   1.000
_cell.length_c   1.000
_cell.angle_alpha   90.00
_cell.angle_beta   90.00
_cell.angle_gamma   90.00
#
_symmetry.space_group_name_H-M   'P 1'
#
loop_
_entity.id
_entity.type
_entity.pdbx_description
1 polymer ?
#
loop_
_entity_poly.entity_id
_entity_poly.type
_entity_poly.pdbx_seq_one_letter_code
_entity_poly.pdbx_strand_id
1 'polypeptide(L)'
;MASTRLVYQVLYGILEPYAQIDNAGGVALLAAVILLLSNIASNVPTVLLLGARIAASAAISAAEGTRAWLILAWASTVAGNLSLLGSAANLIVCEQARRAQFFRYNLSFWSHLRFGVPSTLVITAIGLLLIRSY
;
A
#
# COMPACT_ATOMS: atom_id res chain seq x y z
N MET A 1 -6.63 -32.49 1.21
CA MET A 1 -5.66 -31.76 2.06
C MET A 1 -4.25 -31.64 1.44
N ALA A 2 -3.75 -32.60 0.64
CA ALA A 2 -2.43 -32.50 0.00
C ALA A 2 -2.31 -31.41 -1.10
N SER A 3 -3.37 -31.19 -1.88
CA SER A 3 -3.40 -30.19 -2.96
C SER A 3 -3.22 -28.75 -2.48
N THR A 4 -3.81 -28.39 -1.33
CA THR A 4 -3.71 -27.04 -0.75
C THR A 4 -2.28 -26.71 -0.29
N ARG A 5 -1.56 -27.69 0.27
CA ARG A 5 -0.15 -27.54 0.66
C ARG A 5 0.76 -27.35 -0.56
N LEU A 6 0.50 -28.08 -1.65
CA LEU A 6 1.28 -27.98 -2.88
C LEU A 6 1.14 -26.59 -3.50
N VAL A 7 -0.10 -26.09 -3.60
CA VAL A 7 -0.37 -24.72 -4.09
C VAL A 7 0.31 -23.69 -3.19
N TYR A 8 0.24 -23.87 -1.87
CA TYR A 8 0.89 -22.97 -0.92
C TYR A 8 2.42 -22.98 -1.08
N GLN A 9 3.05 -24.13 -1.25
CA GLN A 9 4.49 -24.26 -1.44
C GLN A 9 4.95 -23.70 -2.78
N VAL A 10 4.18 -23.89 -3.86
CA VAL A 10 4.48 -23.30 -5.17
C VAL A 10 4.36 -21.78 -5.13
N LEU A 11 3.28 -21.25 -4.54
CA LEU A 11 3.12 -19.81 -4.31
C LEU A 11 4.24 -19.27 -3.44
N TYR A 12 4.56 -19.95 -2.33
CA TYR A 12 5.59 -19.51 -1.41
C TYR A 12 6.97 -19.53 -2.07
N GLY A 13 7.31 -20.58 -2.83
CA GLY A 13 8.59 -20.65 -3.56
C GLY A 13 8.73 -19.62 -4.68
N ILE A 14 7.61 -19.22 -5.32
CA ILE A 14 7.62 -18.12 -6.29
C ILE A 14 7.77 -16.76 -5.60
N LEU A 15 7.13 -16.59 -4.43
CA LEU A 15 7.08 -15.31 -3.72
C LEU A 15 8.30 -15.09 -2.81
N GLU A 16 8.92 -16.14 -2.29
CA GLU A 16 10.02 -16.11 -1.31
C GLU A 16 11.23 -15.26 -1.78
N PRO A 17 11.69 -15.34 -3.05
CA PRO A 17 12.76 -14.45 -3.55
C PRO A 17 12.38 -12.96 -3.58
N TYR A 18 11.08 -12.68 -3.70
CA TYR A 18 10.51 -11.33 -3.68
C TYR A 18 9.95 -10.95 -2.30
N ALA A 19 9.94 -11.85 -1.33
CA ALA A 19 9.52 -11.57 0.04
C ALA A 19 10.67 -10.99 0.87
N GLN A 20 11.92 -11.16 0.40
CA GLN A 20 13.09 -10.56 1.01
C GLN A 20 13.17 -9.07 0.65
N ILE A 21 13.06 -8.22 1.68
CA ILE A 21 13.02 -6.74 1.58
C ILE A 21 14.41 -6.16 1.28
N ASP A 22 15.40 -7.05 1.17
CA ASP A 22 16.83 -6.82 1.01
C ASP A 22 17.15 -6.33 -0.41
N ASN A 23 16.27 -6.64 -1.37
CA ASN A 23 16.40 -6.26 -2.77
C ASN A 23 15.27 -5.33 -3.22
N ALA A 24 15.51 -4.58 -4.31
CA ALA A 24 14.54 -3.60 -4.82
C ALA A 24 13.22 -4.25 -5.27
N GLY A 25 13.27 -5.50 -5.75
CA GLY A 25 12.10 -6.25 -6.18
C GLY A 25 11.16 -6.59 -5.03
N GLY A 26 11.69 -6.99 -3.88
CA GLY A 26 10.88 -7.32 -2.72
C GLY A 26 10.28 -6.11 -2.02
N VAL A 27 11.01 -5.00 -1.98
CA VAL A 27 10.47 -3.70 -1.55
C VAL A 27 9.30 -3.27 -2.45
N ALA A 28 9.48 -3.39 -3.77
CA ALA A 28 8.44 -3.04 -4.73
C ALA A 28 7.21 -3.95 -4.63
N LEU A 29 7.41 -5.27 -4.45
CA LEU A 29 6.31 -6.21 -4.23
C LEU A 29 5.56 -5.91 -2.94
N LEU A 30 6.27 -5.70 -1.83
CA LEU A 30 5.66 -5.34 -0.55
C LEU A 30 4.82 -4.06 -0.68
N ALA A 31 5.37 -3.01 -1.30
CA ALA A 31 4.65 -1.77 -1.55
C ALA A 31 3.41 -2.00 -2.41
N ALA A 32 3.50 -2.79 -3.49
CA ALA A 32 2.35 -3.12 -4.33
C ALA A 32 1.26 -3.87 -3.57
N VAL A 33 1.62 -4.85 -2.74
CA VAL A 33 0.68 -5.58 -1.88
C VAL A 33 -0.01 -4.63 -0.90
N ILE A 34 0.73 -3.72 -0.26
CA ILE A 34 0.17 -2.73 0.66
C ILE A 34 -0.77 -1.76 -0.06
N LEU A 35 -0.39 -1.27 -1.26
CA LEU A 35 -1.22 -0.38 -2.07
C LEU A 35 -2.57 -1.02 -2.41
N LEU A 36 -2.56 -2.30 -2.81
CA LEU A 36 -3.76 -3.06 -3.13
C LEU A 36 -4.61 -3.33 -1.88
N LEU A 37 -4.00 -3.86 -0.82
CA LEU A 37 -4.71 -4.17 0.42
C LEU A 37 -5.34 -2.93 1.04
N SER A 38 -4.64 -1.79 1.04
CA SER A 38 -5.16 -0.54 1.60
C SER A 38 -6.35 0.02 0.82
N ASN A 39 -6.49 -0.29 -0.47
CA ASN A 39 -7.67 0.11 -1.25
C ASN A 39 -8.85 -0.87 -1.09
N ILE A 40 -8.62 -2.10 -0.60
CA ILE A 40 -9.66 -3.11 -0.35
C ILE A 40 -10.15 -3.05 1.10
N ALA A 41 -9.21 -3.03 2.06
CA ALA A 41 -9.46 -3.14 3.48
C ALA A 41 -9.31 -1.82 4.25
N SER A 42 -8.90 -0.73 3.58
CA SER A 42 -8.48 0.55 4.19
C SER A 42 -7.12 0.49 4.92
N ASN A 43 -6.55 1.66 5.18
CA ASN A 43 -5.21 1.80 5.76
C ASN A 43 -5.08 1.14 7.14
N VAL A 44 -5.99 1.44 8.07
CA VAL A 44 -5.91 0.95 9.45
C VAL A 44 -5.94 -0.58 9.51
N PRO A 45 -6.92 -1.29 8.89
CA PRO A 45 -6.91 -2.74 8.89
C PRO A 45 -5.69 -3.35 8.18
N THR A 46 -5.17 -2.70 7.13
CA THR A 46 -3.96 -3.16 6.44
C THR A 46 -2.73 -3.10 7.33
N VAL A 47 -2.56 -2.02 8.09
CA VAL A 47 -1.45 -1.89 9.05
C VAL A 47 -1.57 -2.91 10.16
N LEU A 48 -2.78 -3.16 10.69
CA LEU A 48 -3.00 -4.19 11.72
C LEU A 48 -2.74 -5.61 11.19
N LEU A 49 -3.13 -5.88 9.94
CA LEU A 49 -2.95 -7.18 9.29
C LEU A 49 -1.47 -7.50 9.04
N LEU A 50 -0.71 -6.53 8.53
CA LEU A 50 0.70 -6.72 8.16
C LEU A 50 1.66 -6.46 9.32
N GLY A 51 1.26 -5.66 10.31
CA GLY A 51 2.10 -5.23 11.43
C GLY A 51 2.67 -6.40 12.24
N ALA A 52 1.91 -7.47 12.44
CA ALA A 52 2.42 -8.66 13.15
C ALA A 52 3.60 -9.34 12.43
N ARG A 53 3.58 -9.34 11.08
CA ARG A 53 4.67 -9.91 10.27
C ARG A 53 5.91 -9.00 10.28
N ILE A 54 5.71 -7.69 10.25
CA ILE A 54 6.81 -6.72 10.33
C ILE A 54 7.43 -6.70 11.74
N ALA A 55 6.63 -6.84 12.79
CA ALA A 55 7.14 -7.00 14.15
C ALA A 55 7.99 -8.27 14.29
N ALA A 56 7.58 -9.37 13.64
CA ALA A 56 8.34 -10.61 13.63
C ALA A 56 9.68 -10.48 12.88
N SER A 57 9.75 -9.73 11.77
CA SER A 57 11.02 -9.48 11.07
C SER A 57 11.94 -8.55 11.85
N ALA A 58 11.40 -7.56 12.56
CA ALA A 58 12.16 -6.66 13.42
C ALA A 58 12.88 -7.38 14.58
N ALA A 59 12.36 -8.53 15.01
CA ALA A 59 13.00 -9.36 16.04
C ALA A 59 14.28 -10.07 15.54
N ILE A 60 14.47 -10.18 14.22
CA ILE A 60 15.62 -10.82 13.59
C ILE A 60 16.71 -9.76 13.30
N SER A 61 16.31 -8.60 12.78
CA SER A 61 17.19 -7.47 12.48
C SER A 61 16.47 -6.15 12.73
N ALA A 62 16.99 -5.35 13.67
CA ALA A 62 16.38 -4.07 14.04
C ALA A 62 16.34 -3.07 12.86
N ALA A 63 17.40 -3.02 12.07
CA ALA A 63 17.50 -2.11 10.92
C ALA A 63 16.48 -2.48 9.82
N GLU A 64 16.36 -3.77 9.49
CA GLU A 64 15.38 -4.25 8.52
C GLU A 64 13.94 -4.09 9.02
N GLY A 65 13.72 -4.31 10.32
CA GLY A 65 12.46 -4.04 10.99
C GLY A 65 12.01 -2.59 10.84
N THR A 66 12.89 -1.63 11.14
CA THR A 66 12.61 -0.20 10.96
C THR A 66 12.28 0.13 9.50
N ARG A 67 13.07 -0.38 8.54
CA ARG A 67 12.80 -0.15 7.12
C ARG A 67 11.45 -0.70 6.69
N ALA A 68 11.10 -1.92 7.11
CA ALA A 68 9.82 -2.54 6.80
C ALA A 68 8.64 -1.74 7.40
N TRP A 69 8.76 -1.25 8.63
CA TRP A 69 7.77 -0.35 9.25
C TRP A 69 7.61 0.96 8.49
N LEU A 70 8.72 1.57 8.03
CA LEU A 70 8.69 2.78 7.22
C LEU A 70 7.98 2.54 5.88
N ILE A 71 8.28 1.42 5.21
CA ILE A 71 7.60 1.04 3.95
C ILE A 71 6.10 0.83 4.20
N LEU A 72 5.71 0.13 5.26
CA LEU A 72 4.31 -0.08 5.61
C LEU A 72 3.58 1.23 5.89
N ALA A 73 4.15 2.09 6.73
CA ALA A 73 3.58 3.38 7.07
C ALA A 73 3.43 4.27 5.83
N TRP A 74 4.48 4.36 5.00
CA TRP A 74 4.46 5.15 3.78
C TRP A 74 3.45 4.62 2.77
N ALA A 75 3.59 3.36 2.36
CA ALA A 75 2.79 2.76 1.31
C ALA A 75 1.30 2.73 1.68
N SER A 76 0.94 2.39 2.93
CA SER A 76 -0.46 2.40 3.36
C SER A 76 -1.06 3.80 3.37
N THR A 77 -0.28 4.83 3.73
CA THR A 77 -0.75 6.22 3.71
C THR A 77 -1.03 6.69 2.28
N VAL A 78 -0.06 6.51 1.37
CA VAL A 78 -0.18 7.00 -0.02
C VAL A 78 -1.20 6.19 -0.83
N ALA A 79 -1.42 4.92 -0.48
CA ALA A 79 -2.44 4.07 -1.11
C ALA A 79 -3.83 4.69 -1.09
N GLY A 80 -4.16 5.46 -0.04
CA GLY A 80 -5.47 6.09 0.09
C GLY A 80 -5.78 7.11 -1.01
N ASN A 81 -4.77 7.60 -1.73
CA ASN A 81 -4.94 8.51 -2.85
C ASN A 81 -5.19 7.79 -4.19
N LEU A 82 -4.93 6.48 -4.27
CA LEU A 82 -4.99 5.69 -5.51
C LEU A 82 -6.38 5.73 -6.14
N SER A 83 -7.42 5.54 -5.32
CA SER A 83 -8.81 5.51 -5.76
C SER A 83 -9.69 6.41 -4.90
N LEU A 84 -10.87 6.77 -5.42
CA LEU A 84 -11.84 7.59 -4.69
C LEU A 84 -12.28 6.93 -3.37
N LEU A 85 -12.32 5.60 -3.33
CA LEU A 85 -12.70 4.80 -2.17
C LEU A 85 -11.52 4.49 -1.24
N GLY A 86 -10.28 4.79 -1.65
CA GLY A 86 -9.09 4.46 -0.89
C GLY A 86 -8.97 5.19 0.45
N SER A 87 -9.71 6.28 0.64
CA SER A 87 -9.73 7.03 1.90
C SER A 87 -11.06 7.73 2.14
N ALA A 88 -11.47 7.78 3.41
CA ALA A 88 -12.62 8.58 3.84
C ALA A 88 -12.45 10.06 3.48
N ALA A 89 -11.22 10.58 3.48
CA ALA A 89 -10.94 11.96 3.10
C ALA A 89 -11.36 12.27 1.65
N ASN A 90 -11.10 11.34 0.72
CA ASN A 90 -11.48 11.50 -0.69
C ASN A 90 -13.01 11.57 -0.83
N LEU A 91 -13.74 10.74 -0.09
CA LEU A 91 -15.21 10.74 -0.09
C LEU A 91 -15.80 12.00 0.54
N ILE A 92 -15.20 12.49 1.63
CA ILE A 92 -15.58 13.76 2.25
C ILE A 92 -15.43 14.88 1.23
N VAL A 93 -14.26 15.01 0.59
CA VAL A 93 -13.99 16.06 -0.41
C VAL A 93 -14.91 15.92 -1.63
N CYS A 94 -15.14 14.70 -2.11
CA CYS A 94 -16.07 14.43 -3.21
C CYS A 94 -17.48 14.90 -2.89
N GLU A 95 -17.99 14.61 -1.69
CA GLU A 95 -19.32 15.03 -1.27
C GLU A 95 -19.39 16.55 -1.04
N GLN A 96 -18.34 17.16 -0.50
CA GLN A 96 -18.27 18.62 -0.38
C GLN A 96 -18.27 19.31 -1.76
N ALA A 97 -17.48 18.80 -2.72
CA ALA A 97 -17.45 19.33 -4.09
C ALA A 97 -18.82 19.23 -4.79
N ARG A 98 -19.56 18.15 -4.52
CA ARG A 98 -20.93 17.96 -5.03
C ARG A 98 -21.93 18.91 -4.36
N ARG A 99 -21.74 19.28 -3.09
CA ARG A 99 -22.64 20.17 -2.33
C ARG A 99 -22.30 21.65 -2.44
N ALA A 100 -21.13 22.01 -2.97
CA ALA A 100 -20.67 23.39 -3.10
C ALA A 100 -21.71 24.29 -3.82
N GLN A 101 -21.86 25.52 -3.31
CA GLN A 101 -22.77 26.53 -3.86
C GLN A 101 -22.20 27.15 -5.15
N PHE A 102 -20.89 27.40 -5.16
CA PHE A 102 -20.14 27.91 -6.31
C PHE A 102 -19.20 26.81 -6.80
N PHE A 103 -19.05 26.67 -8.13
CA PHE A 103 -18.18 25.66 -8.76
C PHE A 103 -18.50 24.20 -8.35
N ARG A 104 -19.79 23.84 -8.28
CA ARG A 104 -20.24 22.47 -8.03
C ARG A 104 -19.58 21.51 -9.03
N TYR A 105 -18.95 20.46 -8.52
CA TYR A 105 -18.30 19.45 -9.36
C TYR A 105 -18.67 18.04 -8.90
N ASN A 106 -19.07 17.20 -9.85
CA ASN A 106 -19.37 15.80 -9.58
C ASN A 106 -18.14 14.95 -9.92
N LEU A 107 -17.32 14.69 -8.91
CA LEU A 107 -16.12 13.89 -9.05
C LEU A 107 -16.49 12.42 -9.22
N SER A 108 -16.35 11.90 -10.44
CA SER A 108 -16.53 10.47 -10.70
C SER A 108 -15.30 9.65 -10.31
N PHE A 109 -15.50 8.38 -9.99
CA PHE A 109 -14.44 7.42 -9.67
C PHE A 109 -13.31 7.42 -10.71
N TRP A 110 -13.67 7.39 -12.00
CA TRP A 110 -12.71 7.40 -13.11
C TRP A 110 -11.95 8.72 -13.23
N SER A 111 -12.59 9.86 -12.91
CA SER A 111 -11.92 11.16 -12.93
C SER A 111 -10.89 11.26 -11.81
N HIS A 112 -11.21 10.73 -10.62
CA HIS A 112 -10.24 10.62 -9.53
C HIS A 112 -9.08 9.73 -9.91
N LEU A 113 -9.33 8.53 -10.45
CA LEU A 113 -8.30 7.57 -10.85
C LEU A 113 -7.26 8.15 -11.83
N ARG A 114 -7.67 8.99 -12.79
CA ARG A 114 -6.76 9.64 -13.74
C ARG A 114 -5.68 10.48 -13.06
N PHE A 115 -5.97 11.04 -11.89
CA PHE A 115 -5.00 11.74 -11.06
C PHE A 115 -4.39 10.84 -9.98
N GLY A 116 -5.22 10.03 -9.32
CA GLY A 116 -4.87 9.18 -8.19
C GLY A 116 -3.82 8.12 -8.54
N VAL A 117 -3.94 7.45 -9.70
CA VAL A 117 -2.96 6.45 -10.13
C VAL A 117 -1.57 7.05 -10.35
N PRO A 118 -1.38 8.02 -11.26
CA PRO A 118 -0.04 8.55 -11.52
C PRO A 118 0.56 9.22 -10.27
N SER A 119 -0.21 10.00 -9.51
CA SER A 119 0.30 10.66 -8.30
C SER A 119 0.71 9.66 -7.22
N THR A 120 -0.09 8.62 -6.98
CA THR A 120 0.24 7.58 -5.99
C THR A 120 1.49 6.81 -6.38
N LEU A 121 1.64 6.44 -7.66
CA LEU A 121 2.83 5.74 -8.14
C LEU A 121 4.09 6.60 -8.01
N VAL A 122 4.03 7.88 -8.39
CA VAL A 122 5.17 8.81 -8.26
C VAL A 122 5.57 9.00 -6.80
N ILE A 123 4.61 9.29 -5.92
CA ILE A 123 4.88 9.52 -4.49
C ILE A 123 5.36 8.22 -3.81
N THR A 124 4.83 7.07 -4.20
CA THR A 124 5.33 5.77 -3.72
C THR A 124 6.79 5.58 -4.11
N ALA A 125 7.13 5.78 -5.40
CA ALA A 125 8.51 5.62 -5.87
C ALA A 125 9.49 6.55 -5.14
N ILE A 126 9.13 7.83 -4.97
CA ILE A 126 9.95 8.80 -4.24
C ILE A 126 10.18 8.34 -2.78
N GLY A 127 9.11 7.95 -2.08
CA GLY A 127 9.25 7.50 -0.69
C GLY A 127 10.07 6.23 -0.54
N LEU A 128 9.91 5.25 -1.45
CA LEU A 128 10.74 4.05 -1.44
C LEU A 128 12.22 4.35 -1.68
N LEU A 129 12.55 5.31 -2.55
CA LEU A 129 13.92 5.76 -2.77
C LEU A 129 14.51 6.43 -1.51
N LEU A 130 13.72 7.27 -0.82
CA LEU A 130 14.14 7.93 0.42
C LEU A 130 14.35 6.91 1.56
N ILE A 131 13.43 5.95 1.72
CA ILE A 131 13.56 4.91 2.75
C ILE A 131 14.75 3.98 2.46
N ARG A 132 15.09 3.77 1.18
CA ARG A 132 16.30 3.02 0.80
C ARG A 132 17.60 3.72 1.21
N SER A 133 17.59 5.05 1.31
CA SER A 133 18.76 5.84 1.75
C SER A 133 18.91 5.96 3.26
N TYR A 134 17.92 5.48 4.03
CA TYR A 134 17.92 5.39 5.48
C TYR A 134 18.33 3.97 5.92
#